data_AF-A0A9E5ZNR4-F1
#
_entry.id   AF-A0A9E5ZNR4-F1
#
_cell.length_a   1.000
_cell.length_b   1.000
_cell.length_c   1.000
_cell.angle_alpha   90.00
_cell.angle_beta   90.00
_cell.angle_gamma   90.00
#
_symmetry.space_group_name_H-M   'P 1'
#
loop_
_entity.id
_entity.type
_entity.pdbx_description
1 polymer ?
#
loop_
_entity_poly.entity_id
_entity_poly.type
_entity_poly.pdbx_seq_one_letter_code
_entity_poly.pdbx_strand_id
1 'polypeptide(L)'
;MKISFLTLVLLQFCSISYSQVGIGTTNPLATLHVAGTLRIDNTSSTKTNSTHLSGLDANGVVNQVDVGTNLSLVNGVLSATGGGGGSGTFYSVATINVNTSNSYITLGNGVTGINSFNLDKTIFMINPNGGGNINIGKIAGGTDGRHIYLYCQSANTVMLKTQSSVGGGDSKSVFAKGITQITINQDGIIELVYVGAINRWIVLAVRQ
;
A
#
# COMPACT_ATOMS: atom_id res chain seq x y z
N MET A 1 44.76 -11.76 -60.87
CA MET A 1 43.70 -10.74 -60.75
C MET A 1 44.27 -9.55 -59.98
N LYS A 2 44.48 -8.39 -60.61
CA LYS A 2 45.01 -7.18 -59.94
C LYS A 2 43.82 -6.38 -59.40
N ILE A 3 43.61 -6.38 -58.09
CA ILE A 3 42.63 -5.50 -57.45
C ILE A 3 43.20 -4.07 -57.54
N SER A 4 42.44 -3.15 -58.13
CA SER A 4 42.85 -1.75 -58.25
C SER A 4 42.85 -1.10 -56.86
N PHE A 5 43.86 -0.27 -56.59
CA PHE A 5 43.96 0.51 -55.35
C PHE A 5 42.69 1.34 -55.10
N LEU A 6 42.05 1.83 -56.16
CA LEU A 6 40.78 2.56 -56.10
C LEU A 6 39.63 1.68 -55.55
N THR A 7 39.63 0.39 -55.89
CA THR A 7 38.65 -0.58 -55.38
C THR A 7 38.88 -0.84 -53.89
N LEU A 8 40.14 -0.93 -53.45
CA LEU A 8 40.47 -1.11 -52.02
C LEU A 8 40.06 0.12 -51.19
N VAL A 9 40.26 1.32 -51.72
CA VAL A 9 39.84 2.59 -51.09
C VAL A 9 38.32 2.70 -51.00
N LEU A 10 37.57 2.31 -52.05
CA LEU A 10 36.11 2.28 -52.01
C LEU A 10 35.56 1.28 -50.97
N LEU A 11 36.21 0.11 -50.80
CA LEU A 11 35.81 -0.85 -49.77
C LEU A 11 36.10 -0.35 -48.35
N GLN A 12 37.13 0.48 -48.14
CA GLN A 12 37.43 1.07 -46.83
C GLN A 12 36.43 2.16 -46.40
N PHE A 13 35.74 2.82 -47.33
CA PHE A 13 34.63 3.73 -47.01
C PHE A 13 33.33 3.00 -46.63
N CYS A 14 33.27 1.68 -46.80
CA CYS A 14 32.10 0.87 -46.44
C CYS A 14 32.11 0.39 -44.98
N SER A 15 33.23 0.55 -44.27
CA SER A 15 33.36 0.20 -42.87
C SER A 15 33.18 1.46 -42.02
N ILE A 16 32.00 1.68 -41.43
CA ILE A 16 31.58 1.31 -40.06
C ILE A 16 30.11 1.72 -39.93
N SER A 17 29.20 0.99 -40.57
CA SER A 17 27.78 1.24 -40.31
C SER A 17 27.48 0.74 -38.90
N TYR A 18 27.21 1.64 -37.95
CA TYR A 18 26.43 1.25 -36.79
C TYR A 18 25.18 0.56 -37.34
N SER A 19 25.05 -0.74 -37.08
CA SER A 19 23.92 -1.54 -37.58
C SER A 19 22.66 -1.16 -36.80
N GLN A 20 22.18 0.07 -37.01
CA GLN A 20 20.91 0.52 -36.50
C GLN A 20 19.80 -0.18 -37.29
N VAL A 21 18.89 -0.83 -36.58
CA VAL A 21 17.72 -1.46 -37.15
C VAL A 21 16.57 -0.48 -37.04
N GLY A 22 16.16 0.08 -38.17
CA GLY A 22 14.96 0.90 -38.30
C GLY A 22 13.80 0.08 -38.83
N ILE A 23 12.68 0.04 -38.10
CA ILE A 23 11.42 -0.55 -38.59
C ILE A 23 10.38 0.57 -38.66
N GLY A 24 9.88 0.86 -39.86
CA GLY A 24 8.91 1.95 -40.08
C GLY A 24 9.48 3.37 -39.92
N THR A 25 10.81 3.52 -39.83
CA THR A 25 11.50 4.82 -39.69
C THR A 25 12.68 4.93 -40.67
N THR A 26 12.87 6.11 -41.25
CA THR A 26 13.96 6.42 -42.20
C THR A 26 15.17 7.07 -41.54
N ASN A 27 15.04 7.45 -40.26
CA ASN A 27 16.13 8.00 -39.46
C ASN A 27 16.11 7.36 -38.05
N PRO A 28 16.69 6.16 -37.89
CA PRO A 28 16.79 5.52 -36.58
C PRO A 28 17.60 6.38 -35.60
N LEU A 29 17.04 6.65 -34.41
CA LEU A 29 17.70 7.46 -33.37
C LEU A 29 18.28 6.59 -32.23
N ALA A 30 18.08 5.28 -32.31
CA ALA A 30 18.57 4.27 -31.37
C ALA A 30 19.05 3.04 -32.16
N THR A 31 19.81 2.16 -31.51
CA THR A 31 20.28 0.90 -32.12
C THR A 31 19.14 0.06 -32.69
N LEU A 32 17.98 0.08 -32.03
CA LEU A 32 16.71 -0.40 -32.58
C LEU A 32 15.68 0.72 -32.43
N HIS A 33 15.15 1.22 -33.55
CA HIS A 33 14.08 2.21 -33.55
C HIS A 33 12.89 1.65 -34.33
N VAL A 34 11.78 1.42 -33.64
CA VAL A 34 10.51 0.95 -34.22
C VAL A 34 9.50 2.08 -34.15
N ALA A 35 9.05 2.57 -35.30
CA ALA A 35 7.93 3.50 -35.37
C ALA A 35 6.61 2.70 -35.33
N GLY A 36 6.26 2.20 -34.14
CA GLY A 36 5.11 1.32 -33.93
C GLY A 36 5.13 0.65 -32.56
N THR A 37 4.36 -0.43 -32.41
CA THR A 37 4.36 -1.24 -31.17
C THR A 37 5.40 -2.35 -31.24
N LEU A 38 5.96 -2.71 -30.09
CA LEU A 38 6.85 -3.86 -29.94
C LEU A 38 6.13 -4.93 -29.13
N ARG A 39 6.09 -6.15 -29.67
CA ARG A 39 5.69 -7.36 -28.93
C ARG A 39 6.93 -8.22 -28.70
N ILE A 40 7.14 -8.65 -27.46
CA ILE A 40 8.24 -9.54 -27.09
C ILE A 40 7.62 -10.84 -26.56
N ASP A 41 7.76 -11.91 -27.33
CA ASP A 41 7.33 -13.25 -26.94
C ASP A 41 8.51 -14.07 -26.38
N ASN A 42 8.21 -15.20 -25.73
CA ASN A 42 9.22 -16.12 -25.17
C ASN A 42 10.21 -15.45 -24.17
N THR A 43 9.72 -14.48 -23.39
CA THR A 43 10.47 -14.00 -22.24
C THR A 43 10.51 -15.13 -21.22
N SER A 44 11.69 -15.57 -20.81
CA SER A 44 11.87 -16.71 -19.89
C SER A 44 11.50 -16.35 -18.44
N SER A 45 10.34 -15.73 -18.22
CA SER A 45 9.84 -15.38 -16.89
C SER A 45 9.33 -16.62 -16.17
N THR A 46 10.28 -17.45 -15.72
CA THR A 46 10.06 -18.50 -14.71
C THR A 46 9.72 -17.93 -13.33
N LYS A 47 9.70 -16.60 -13.17
CA LYS A 47 9.29 -15.90 -11.96
C LYS A 47 7.89 -15.32 -12.16
N THR A 48 6.93 -15.84 -11.42
CA THR A 48 5.54 -15.38 -11.30
C THR A 48 5.39 -13.95 -10.75
N ASN A 49 6.50 -13.28 -10.42
CA ASN A 49 6.55 -11.93 -9.88
C ASN A 49 7.47 -11.07 -10.76
N SER A 50 6.89 -10.36 -11.75
CA SER A 50 7.64 -9.32 -12.45
C SER A 50 7.90 -8.16 -11.48
N THR A 51 9.17 -7.83 -11.24
CA THR A 51 9.60 -6.69 -10.40
C THR A 51 9.98 -5.46 -11.23
N HIS A 52 9.80 -5.52 -12.55
CA HIS A 52 10.26 -4.47 -13.47
C HIS A 52 9.13 -4.03 -14.39
N LEU A 53 9.06 -2.72 -14.63
CA LEU A 53 8.24 -2.09 -15.65
C LEU A 53 9.17 -1.54 -16.73
N SER A 54 8.84 -1.76 -18.00
CA SER A 54 9.44 -1.01 -19.09
C SER A 54 8.57 0.22 -19.36
N GLY A 55 9.16 1.40 -19.19
CA GLY A 55 8.54 2.69 -19.52
C GLY A 55 9.28 3.38 -20.66
N LEU A 56 8.61 4.35 -21.29
CA LEU A 56 9.22 5.23 -22.27
C LEU A 56 9.69 6.52 -21.58
N ASP A 57 10.83 7.06 -21.96
CA ASP A 57 11.21 8.43 -21.62
C ASP A 57 10.48 9.46 -22.52
N ALA A 58 10.78 10.76 -22.34
CA ALA A 58 10.21 11.83 -23.14
C ALA A 58 10.51 11.72 -24.66
N ASN A 59 11.49 10.90 -25.05
CA ASN A 59 11.90 10.67 -26.43
C ASN A 59 11.41 9.31 -26.96
N GLY A 60 10.61 8.57 -26.20
CA GLY A 60 10.10 7.26 -26.62
C GLY A 60 11.12 6.12 -26.48
N VAL A 61 12.18 6.29 -25.69
CA VAL A 61 13.20 5.24 -25.47
C VAL A 61 12.80 4.35 -24.30
N VAL A 62 12.83 3.03 -24.51
CA VAL A 62 12.60 2.04 -23.44
C VAL A 62 13.84 1.96 -22.56
N ASN A 63 13.68 2.35 -21.29
CA ASN A 63 14.73 2.24 -20.27
C ASN A 63 14.27 1.32 -19.13
N GLN A 64 15.23 0.81 -18.35
CA GLN A 64 14.90 0.14 -17.08
C GLN A 64 14.27 1.15 -16.13
N VAL A 65 13.07 0.83 -15.62
CA VAL A 65 12.41 1.61 -14.57
C VAL A 65 12.40 0.76 -13.30
N ASP A 66 13.08 1.26 -12.26
CA ASP A 66 13.02 0.66 -10.94
C ASP A 66 11.69 1.02 -10.28
N VAL A 67 10.90 0.01 -9.92
CA VAL A 67 9.56 0.17 -9.37
C VAL A 67 9.61 -0.03 -7.86
N GLY A 68 9.05 0.93 -7.11
CA GLY A 68 8.91 0.83 -5.65
C GLY A 68 7.82 -0.14 -5.20
N THR A 69 7.61 -0.25 -3.90
CA THR A 69 6.52 -1.06 -3.32
C THR A 69 5.16 -0.35 -3.42
N ASN A 70 4.06 -1.08 -3.20
CA ASN A 70 2.67 -0.58 -3.22
C ASN A 70 2.16 -0.10 -4.59
N LEU A 71 2.81 -0.53 -5.67
CA LEU A 71 2.38 -0.32 -7.05
C LEU A 71 1.77 -1.62 -7.61
N SER A 72 0.61 -1.51 -8.26
CA SER A 72 -0.12 -2.62 -8.89
C SER A 72 -0.38 -2.30 -10.36
N LEU A 73 -0.11 -3.25 -11.25
CA LEU A 73 -0.36 -3.14 -12.69
C LEU A 73 -1.50 -4.08 -13.09
N VAL A 74 -2.68 -3.53 -13.37
CA VAL A 74 -3.87 -4.30 -13.80
C VAL A 74 -4.41 -3.69 -15.08
N ASN A 75 -4.65 -4.51 -16.11
CA ASN A 75 -5.13 -4.06 -17.42
C ASN A 75 -4.30 -2.91 -18.05
N GLY A 76 -2.98 -2.92 -17.84
CA GLY A 76 -2.07 -1.88 -18.36
C GLY A 76 -2.07 -0.57 -17.56
N VAL A 77 -2.79 -0.49 -16.44
CA VAL A 77 -2.80 0.68 -15.54
C VAL A 77 -1.94 0.42 -14.32
N LEU A 78 -0.87 1.19 -14.16
CA LEU A 78 -0.09 1.23 -12.93
C LEU A 78 -0.81 2.12 -11.92
N SER A 79 -1.13 1.57 -10.75
CA SER A 79 -1.78 2.28 -9.65
C SER A 79 -0.95 2.17 -8.38
N ALA A 80 -0.83 3.25 -7.62
CA ALA A 80 -0.42 3.15 -6.22
C ALA A 80 -1.62 2.66 -5.40
N THR A 81 -1.75 1.34 -5.28
CA THR A 81 -2.73 0.77 -4.38
C THR A 81 -2.14 0.88 -2.97
N GLY A 82 -2.50 1.93 -2.23
CA GLY A 82 -2.75 1.70 -0.81
C GLY A 82 -3.71 0.52 -0.77
N GLY A 83 -3.35 -0.57 -0.06
CA GLY A 83 -4.24 -1.73 0.04
C GLY A 83 -5.65 -1.21 0.30
N GLY A 84 -6.62 -1.55 -0.55
CA GLY A 84 -7.98 -1.01 -0.50
C GLY A 84 -8.27 0.29 -1.27
N GLY A 85 -8.19 0.27 -2.61
CA GLY A 85 -9.05 1.10 -3.47
C GLY A 85 -8.97 2.63 -3.37
N GLY A 86 -7.95 3.20 -2.74
CA GLY A 86 -7.79 4.65 -2.60
C GLY A 86 -6.42 5.12 -3.02
N SER A 87 -6.38 6.12 -3.92
CA SER A 87 -5.24 7.02 -4.11
C SER A 87 -4.65 7.44 -2.75
N GLY A 88 -3.32 7.59 -2.66
CA GLY A 88 -2.59 7.93 -1.43
C GLY A 88 -2.93 9.28 -0.75
N THR A 89 -4.03 9.92 -1.17
CA THR A 89 -4.57 11.16 -0.61
C THR A 89 -5.78 10.95 0.29
N PHE A 90 -6.27 9.72 0.46
CA PHE A 90 -7.46 9.44 1.26
C PHE A 90 -7.16 8.49 2.41
N TYR A 91 -7.66 8.84 3.60
CA TYR A 91 -7.83 7.85 4.66
C TYR A 91 -8.96 6.91 4.27
N SER A 92 -8.65 5.62 4.19
CA SER A 92 -9.66 4.57 4.06
C SER A 92 -10.43 4.43 5.37
N VAL A 93 -11.76 4.50 5.30
CA VAL A 93 -12.65 4.56 6.48
C VAL A 93 -13.50 3.30 6.59
N ALA A 94 -13.64 2.78 7.81
CA ALA A 94 -14.59 1.75 8.18
C ALA A 94 -15.58 2.26 9.22
N THR A 95 -16.85 1.90 9.10
CA THR A 95 -17.82 2.05 10.18
C THR A 95 -17.92 0.76 10.97
N ILE A 96 -17.59 0.83 12.26
CA ILE A 96 -17.71 -0.29 13.19
C ILE A 96 -18.97 -0.07 14.01
N ASN A 97 -20.01 -0.82 13.67
CA ASN A 97 -21.26 -0.83 14.42
C ASN A 97 -21.10 -1.68 15.68
N VAL A 98 -21.38 -1.09 16.85
CA VAL A 98 -21.25 -1.76 18.15
C VAL A 98 -22.57 -1.72 18.89
N ASN A 99 -23.13 -2.88 19.24
CA ASN A 99 -24.32 -2.93 20.10
C ASN A 99 -23.94 -2.55 21.53
N THR A 100 -24.58 -1.51 22.07
CA THR A 100 -24.25 -0.97 23.40
C THR A 100 -25.06 -1.64 24.50
N SER A 101 -24.37 -2.36 25.37
CA SER A 101 -24.87 -2.79 26.68
C SER A 101 -23.68 -2.95 27.63
N ASN A 102 -22.98 -1.83 27.93
CA ASN A 102 -21.84 -1.74 28.86
C ASN A 102 -20.78 -2.87 28.77
N SER A 103 -20.72 -3.55 27.62
CA SER A 103 -19.91 -4.74 27.43
C SER A 103 -18.56 -4.36 26.83
N TYR A 104 -17.53 -5.12 27.20
CA TYR A 104 -16.21 -4.98 26.60
C TYR A 104 -16.21 -5.60 25.21
N ILE A 105 -15.74 -4.84 24.21
CA ILE A 105 -15.57 -5.34 22.84
C ILE A 105 -14.11 -5.61 22.52
N THR A 106 -13.90 -6.57 21.63
CA THR A 106 -12.62 -6.80 20.95
C THR A 106 -12.74 -6.32 19.51
N LEU A 107 -11.86 -5.41 19.10
CA LEU A 107 -11.64 -5.09 17.69
C LEU A 107 -10.63 -6.09 17.14
N GLY A 108 -11.01 -7.01 16.25
CA GLY A 108 -10.05 -8.05 15.88
C GLY A 108 -10.51 -9.23 15.03
N ASN A 109 -11.81 -9.55 15.00
CA ASN A 109 -12.33 -10.63 14.17
C ASN A 109 -13.68 -10.26 13.52
N GLY A 110 -14.05 -10.93 12.44
CA GLY A 110 -15.29 -10.70 11.70
C GLY A 110 -15.40 -9.28 11.15
N VAL A 111 -16.60 -8.71 11.19
CA VAL A 111 -16.91 -7.37 10.65
C VAL A 111 -16.19 -6.23 11.38
N THR A 112 -15.76 -6.45 12.63
CA THR A 112 -14.97 -5.48 13.42
C THR A 112 -13.46 -5.73 13.33
N GLY A 113 -13.05 -6.73 12.54
CA GLY A 113 -11.69 -7.19 12.45
C GLY A 113 -10.79 -6.21 11.75
N ILE A 114 -9.93 -5.55 12.52
CA ILE A 114 -8.94 -4.60 12.00
C ILE A 114 -7.86 -5.31 11.17
N ASN A 115 -7.56 -6.59 11.44
CA ASN A 115 -6.57 -7.39 10.72
C ASN A 115 -7.19 -8.44 9.78
N SER A 116 -8.47 -8.27 9.44
CA SER A 116 -9.17 -9.14 8.49
C SER A 116 -9.98 -8.29 7.53
N PHE A 117 -11.28 -8.10 7.80
CA PHE A 117 -12.21 -7.39 6.94
C PHE A 117 -11.80 -5.93 6.67
N ASN A 118 -11.10 -5.32 7.63
CA ASN A 118 -10.67 -3.93 7.57
C ASN A 118 -9.14 -3.78 7.53
N LEU A 119 -8.43 -4.73 6.91
CA LEU A 119 -6.96 -4.74 6.83
C LEU A 119 -6.41 -3.47 6.16
N ASP A 120 -7.15 -2.94 5.19
CA ASP A 120 -6.86 -1.75 4.41
C ASP A 120 -7.29 -0.43 5.07
N LYS A 121 -8.00 -0.48 6.20
CA LYS A 121 -8.65 0.70 6.78
C LYS A 121 -7.72 1.40 7.78
N THR A 122 -7.76 2.73 7.72
CA THR A 122 -6.94 3.61 8.57
C THR A 122 -7.79 4.33 9.61
N ILE A 123 -9.01 4.74 9.27
CA ILE A 123 -9.96 5.33 10.23
C ILE A 123 -11.07 4.33 10.51
N PHE A 124 -11.33 4.12 11.80
CA PHE A 124 -12.42 3.29 12.30
C PHE A 124 -13.41 4.21 13.01
N MET A 125 -14.49 4.54 12.32
CA MET A 125 -15.63 5.25 12.89
C MET A 125 -16.40 4.28 13.78
N ILE A 126 -16.28 4.47 15.09
CA ILE A 126 -16.99 3.66 16.05
C ILE A 126 -18.40 4.24 16.18
N ASN A 127 -19.39 3.47 15.72
CA ASN A 127 -20.80 3.84 15.71
C ASN A 127 -21.61 2.93 16.64
N PRO A 128 -21.90 3.35 17.88
CA PRO A 128 -22.77 2.62 18.78
C PRO A 128 -24.22 2.57 18.28
N ASN A 129 -24.77 1.37 18.18
CA ASN A 129 -26.20 1.15 17.99
C ASN A 129 -26.83 0.88 19.37
N GLY A 130 -27.35 1.94 20.00
CA GLY A 130 -28.05 1.91 21.30
C GLY A 130 -27.56 2.96 22.30
N GLY A 131 -28.16 3.02 23.50
CA GLY A 131 -27.75 3.93 24.58
C GLY A 131 -26.62 3.36 25.44
N GLY A 132 -25.53 4.13 25.63
CA GLY A 132 -24.46 3.80 26.59
C GLY A 132 -23.04 3.87 26.03
N ASN A 133 -22.06 3.69 26.92
CA ASN A 133 -20.64 3.80 26.59
C ASN A 133 -20.12 2.55 25.87
N ILE A 134 -19.18 2.73 24.95
CA ILE A 134 -18.44 1.63 24.31
C ILE A 134 -17.13 1.42 25.07
N ASN A 135 -16.93 0.21 25.61
CA ASN A 135 -15.68 -0.18 26.24
C ASN A 135 -14.86 -1.05 25.28
N ILE A 136 -13.80 -0.49 24.68
CA ILE A 136 -12.83 -1.26 23.89
C ILE A 136 -11.82 -1.86 24.86
N GLY A 137 -11.97 -3.16 25.11
CA GLY A 137 -11.09 -3.91 26.02
C GLY A 137 -9.86 -4.49 25.34
N LYS A 138 -9.96 -4.79 24.04
CA LYS A 138 -8.89 -5.40 23.26
C LYS A 138 -8.91 -4.93 21.81
N ILE A 139 -7.72 -4.70 21.26
CA ILE A 139 -7.47 -4.56 19.83
C ILE A 139 -6.54 -5.71 19.46
N ALA A 140 -7.03 -6.69 18.71
CA ALA A 140 -6.29 -7.92 18.41
C ALA A 140 -5.45 -7.77 17.14
N GLY A 141 -4.25 -8.36 17.16
CA GLY A 141 -3.29 -8.36 16.07
C GLY A 141 -2.63 -7.00 15.82
N GLY A 142 -2.05 -6.85 14.64
CA GLY A 142 -1.41 -5.64 14.13
C GLY A 142 -0.16 -6.02 13.35
N THR A 143 0.20 -5.21 12.35
CA THR A 143 1.50 -5.31 11.65
C THR A 143 2.39 -4.18 12.14
N ASP A 144 3.69 -4.44 12.31
CA ASP A 144 4.63 -3.45 12.82
C ASP A 144 4.54 -2.14 12.01
N GLY A 145 4.47 -1.01 12.69
CA GLY A 145 4.32 0.31 12.09
C GLY A 145 2.92 0.62 11.55
N ARG A 146 1.89 -0.19 11.81
CA ARG A 146 0.52 0.15 11.36
C ARG A 146 -0.07 1.28 12.17
N HIS A 147 -0.49 2.36 11.49
CA HIS A 147 -1.23 3.48 12.09
C HIS A 147 -2.74 3.33 11.89
N ILE A 148 -3.53 3.59 12.93
CA ILE A 148 -4.99 3.66 12.86
C ILE A 148 -5.53 4.83 13.69
N TYR A 149 -6.73 5.27 13.36
CA TYR A 149 -7.51 6.23 14.13
C TYR A 149 -8.82 5.58 14.57
N LEU A 150 -9.16 5.73 15.85
CA LEU A 150 -10.51 5.45 16.35
C LEU A 150 -11.24 6.78 16.47
N TYR A 151 -12.30 6.96 15.70
CA TYR A 151 -13.12 8.17 15.69
C TYR A 151 -14.48 7.87 16.29
N CYS A 152 -14.93 8.70 17.23
CA CYS A 152 -16.23 8.57 17.86
C CYS A 152 -17.27 9.42 17.12
N GLN A 153 -18.13 8.77 16.32
CA GLN A 153 -19.13 9.48 15.50
C GLN A 153 -20.40 9.87 16.28
N SER A 154 -20.64 9.25 17.43
CA SER A 154 -21.89 9.39 18.19
C SER A 154 -21.77 10.30 19.41
N ALA A 155 -22.91 10.73 19.96
CA ALA A 155 -23.00 11.34 21.28
C ALA A 155 -22.57 10.40 22.44
N ASN A 156 -22.53 9.08 22.20
CA ASN A 156 -22.04 8.12 23.18
C ASN A 156 -20.52 8.20 23.31
N THR A 157 -20.01 7.83 24.48
CA THR A 157 -18.57 7.85 24.78
C THR A 157 -17.88 6.55 24.36
N VAL A 158 -16.69 6.65 23.75
CA VAL A 158 -15.78 5.51 23.51
C VAL A 158 -14.67 5.52 24.56
N MET A 159 -14.44 4.37 25.19
CA MET A 159 -13.45 4.18 26.25
C MET A 159 -12.49 3.04 25.89
N LEU A 160 -11.19 3.31 25.81
CA LEU A 160 -10.14 2.28 25.79
C LEU A 160 -9.73 1.97 27.23
N LYS A 161 -9.70 0.70 27.65
CA LYS A 161 -9.49 0.28 29.06
C LYS A 161 -8.45 -0.84 29.23
N THR A 162 -7.78 -0.89 30.39
CA THR A 162 -6.74 -1.87 30.81
C THR A 162 -7.21 -3.28 31.24
N GLN A 163 -8.30 -3.86 30.68
CA GLN A 163 -8.99 -5.13 31.14
C GLN A 163 -9.84 -4.97 32.44
N SER A 164 -10.84 -5.81 32.82
CA SER A 164 -11.08 -7.26 32.60
C SER A 164 -12.57 -7.68 32.52
N SER A 165 -12.96 -8.43 31.48
CA SER A 165 -13.99 -9.49 31.54
C SER A 165 -14.17 -10.28 30.24
N VAL A 166 -13.51 -9.92 29.13
CA VAL A 166 -13.45 -10.79 27.95
C VAL A 166 -12.33 -11.81 28.16
N GLY A 167 -12.69 -13.05 28.47
CA GLY A 167 -11.75 -14.16 28.69
C GLY A 167 -10.79 -14.38 27.53
N GLY A 168 -9.57 -14.83 27.84
CA GLY A 168 -8.49 -15.09 26.89
C GLY A 168 -7.26 -14.24 27.20
N GLY A 169 -6.24 -14.88 27.77
CA GLY A 169 -4.96 -14.26 28.11
C GLY A 169 -4.33 -13.60 26.89
N ASP A 170 -4.35 -12.26 26.87
CA ASP A 170 -3.42 -11.35 26.20
C ASP A 170 -4.07 -9.97 26.16
N SER A 171 -3.96 -9.27 27.27
CA SER A 171 -4.43 -7.89 27.51
C SER A 171 -3.49 -6.91 26.82
N LYS A 172 -3.51 -6.84 25.49
CA LYS A 172 -2.60 -5.95 24.73
C LYS A 172 -3.28 -4.65 24.28
N SER A 173 -3.98 -4.01 25.21
CA SER A 173 -4.49 -2.64 25.07
C SER A 173 -3.52 -1.65 25.72
N VAL A 174 -2.68 -1.03 24.90
CA VAL A 174 -2.37 0.41 24.85
C VAL A 174 -2.32 1.23 26.15
N PHE A 175 -1.23 1.22 26.93
CA PHE A 175 -1.04 2.31 27.91
C PHE A 175 0.45 2.60 28.17
N ALA A 176 0.75 3.89 28.34
CA ALA A 176 1.86 4.33 29.17
C ALA A 176 1.62 3.88 30.62
N LYS A 177 2.69 3.60 31.37
CA LYS A 177 2.61 3.11 32.76
C LYS A 177 1.67 4.00 33.60
N GLY A 178 0.61 3.43 34.18
CA GLY A 178 -0.28 4.09 35.14
C GLY A 178 -1.61 4.63 34.61
N ILE A 179 -1.88 4.56 33.31
CA ILE A 179 -3.18 4.95 32.73
C ILE A 179 -4.11 3.74 32.70
N THR A 180 -5.33 3.88 33.23
CA THR A 180 -6.34 2.81 33.29
C THR A 180 -7.42 2.92 32.21
N GLN A 181 -7.66 4.14 31.72
CA GLN A 181 -8.59 4.38 30.63
C GLN A 181 -8.24 5.64 29.83
N ILE A 182 -8.60 5.62 28.54
CA ILE A 182 -8.66 6.79 27.67
C ILE A 182 -10.10 6.90 27.19
N THR A 183 -10.63 8.11 27.24
CA THR A 183 -12.03 8.40 26.92
C THR A 183 -12.06 9.41 25.77
N ILE A 184 -12.95 9.21 24.80
CA ILE A 184 -13.29 10.22 23.80
C ILE A 184 -14.81 10.32 23.70
N ASN A 185 -15.31 11.54 23.48
CA ASN A 185 -16.72 11.83 23.26
C ASN A 185 -16.97 12.04 21.76
N GLN A 186 -18.15 12.53 21.41
CA GLN A 186 -18.49 12.89 20.04
C GLN A 186 -17.38 13.71 19.37
N ASP A 187 -17.03 13.33 18.15
CA ASP A 187 -15.97 13.90 17.31
C ASP A 187 -14.53 13.72 17.83
N GLY A 188 -14.37 13.07 18.99
CA GLY A 188 -13.05 12.72 19.52
C GLY A 188 -12.35 11.63 18.72
N ILE A 189 -11.01 11.66 18.75
CA ILE A 189 -10.12 10.78 18.00
C ILE A 189 -9.02 10.23 18.92
N ILE A 190 -8.73 8.94 18.78
CA ILE A 190 -7.52 8.32 19.33
C ILE A 190 -6.66 7.84 18.17
N GLU A 191 -5.42 8.29 18.13
CA GLU A 191 -4.41 7.82 17.17
C GLU A 191 -3.56 6.73 17.82
N LEU A 192 -3.42 5.60 17.12
CA LEU A 192 -2.64 4.46 17.58
C LEU A 192 -1.66 3.97 16.51
N VAL A 193 -0.51 3.47 16.98
CA VAL A 193 0.44 2.72 16.16
C VAL A 193 0.68 1.33 16.77
N TYR A 194 0.73 0.29 15.94
CA TYR A 194 1.16 -1.03 16.39
C TYR A 194 2.68 -1.15 16.35
N VAL A 195 3.27 -1.52 17.48
CA VAL A 195 4.71 -1.77 17.62
C VAL A 195 4.92 -3.27 17.81
N GLY A 196 5.44 -3.93 16.78
CA GLY A 196 5.67 -5.38 16.71
C GLY A 196 6.70 -5.86 17.72
N ALA A 197 7.74 -5.08 18.01
CA ALA A 197 8.78 -5.43 18.98
C ALA A 197 8.23 -5.71 20.39
N ILE A 198 7.15 -5.00 20.78
CA ILE A 198 6.46 -5.18 22.07
C ILE A 198 5.08 -5.83 21.90
N ASN A 199 4.68 -6.15 20.67
CA ASN A 199 3.38 -6.69 20.29
C ASN A 199 2.19 -5.89 20.84
N ARG A 200 2.25 -4.56 20.79
CA ARG A 200 1.23 -3.68 21.38
C ARG A 200 0.87 -2.53 20.47
N TRP A 201 -0.39 -2.16 20.50
CA TRP A 201 -0.85 -0.85 20.08
C TRP A 201 -0.43 0.20 21.11
N ILE A 202 0.07 1.34 20.67
CA ILE A 202 0.50 2.50 21.47
C ILE A 202 -0.35 3.70 21.06
N VAL A 203 -0.89 4.45 22.03
CA VAL A 203 -1.55 5.73 21.76
C VAL A 203 -0.48 6.77 21.48
N LEU A 204 -0.59 7.43 20.34
CA LEU A 204 0.28 8.56 19.96
C LEU A 204 -0.37 9.89 20.32
N ALA A 205 -1.68 10.02 20.08
CA ALA A 205 -2.42 11.24 20.34
C ALA A 205 -3.88 10.94 20.72
N VAL A 206 -4.46 11.85 21.50
CA VAL A 206 -5.88 11.89 21.81
C VAL A 206 -6.38 13.30 21.54
N ARG A 207 -7.48 13.42 20.81
CA ARG A 207 -8.19 14.67 20.54
C ARG A 207 -9.61 14.49 21.05
N GLN A 208 -10.10 15.45 21.81
CA GLN A 208 -11.44 15.44 22.42
C GLN A 208 -12.19 16.69 22.00
#